data_AF-A0A2N2M5I5-F1
#
_entry.id   AF-A0A2N2M5I5-F1
#
_cell.length_a   1.000
_cell.length_b   1.000
_cell.length_c   1.000
_cell.angle_alpha   90.00
_cell.angle_beta   90.00
_cell.angle_gamma   90.00
#
_symmetry.space_group_name_H-M   'P 1'
#
loop_
_entity.id
_entity.type
_entity.pdbx_description
1 polymer ?
#
loop_
_entity_poly.entity_id
_entity_poly.type
_entity_poly.pdbx_seq_one_letter_code
_entity_poly.pdbx_strand_id
1 'polypeptide(L)'
;MSELDQKIQDYIARFSKEKLHTGDSILYAMVGISFLLAALVSLVYSYWDFSSIIWDVHEPRKAAVAIIRFVSDLLLVIIIMEVMGTVIHYLAEHKTSLRPFLNIGIVSATRGILSISAKLSVETLQGPSFVDAMIELVVNVTVILVLGITLKLLSTTFDVGDRKVPPPLSEPD
;
A
#
# COMPACT_ATOMS: atom_id res chain seq x y z
N MET A 1 -15.80 -52.64 -1.91
CA MET A 1 -15.82 -51.47 -1.00
C MET A 1 -14.91 -50.37 -1.55
N SER A 2 -15.09 -49.96 -2.81
CA SER A 2 -14.19 -48.99 -3.49
C SER A 2 -14.92 -47.91 -4.30
N GLU A 3 -16.09 -48.20 -4.89
CA GLU A 3 -16.83 -47.18 -5.68
C GLU A 3 -17.59 -46.14 -4.84
N LEU A 4 -18.11 -46.53 -3.66
CA LEU A 4 -18.87 -45.61 -2.80
C LEU A 4 -17.95 -44.55 -2.19
N ASP A 5 -16.73 -44.93 -1.82
CA ASP A 5 -15.73 -44.04 -1.23
C ASP A 5 -15.20 -43.03 -2.25
N GLN A 6 -15.01 -43.46 -3.49
CA GLN A 6 -14.57 -42.60 -4.59
C GLN A 6 -15.64 -41.55 -4.95
N LYS A 7 -16.92 -41.93 -4.95
CA LYS A 7 -18.04 -40.98 -5.14
C LYS A 7 -18.16 -39.97 -4.01
N ILE A 8 -17.93 -40.39 -2.77
CA ILE A 8 -17.96 -39.49 -1.60
C ILE A 8 -16.80 -38.50 -1.64
N GLN A 9 -15.59 -38.94 -1.98
CA GLN A 9 -14.44 -38.05 -2.14
C GLN A 9 -14.66 -37.02 -3.27
N ASP A 10 -15.18 -37.45 -4.43
CA ASP A 10 -15.46 -36.54 -5.54
C ASP A 10 -16.56 -35.52 -5.21
N TYR A 11 -17.57 -35.92 -4.43
CA TYR A 11 -18.65 -35.02 -4.00
C TYR A 11 -18.14 -33.97 -3.00
N ILE A 12 -17.30 -34.39 -2.05
CA ILE A 12 -16.67 -33.50 -1.06
C ILE A 12 -15.67 -32.54 -1.75
N ALA A 13 -14.89 -33.03 -2.72
CA ALA A 13 -13.93 -32.21 -3.48
C ALA A 13 -14.62 -31.14 -4.34
N ARG A 14 -15.79 -31.46 -4.95
CA ARG A 14 -16.58 -30.47 -5.70
C ARG A 14 -17.25 -29.45 -4.78
N PHE A 15 -17.81 -29.87 -3.64
CA PHE A 15 -18.48 -28.97 -2.70
C PHE A 15 -17.49 -28.01 -2.01
N SER A 16 -16.27 -28.47 -1.74
CA SER A 16 -15.21 -27.66 -1.16
C SER A 16 -14.75 -26.54 -2.10
N LYS A 17 -14.66 -26.80 -3.42
CA LYS A 17 -14.29 -25.78 -4.41
C LYS A 17 -15.33 -24.66 -4.56
N GLU A 18 -16.62 -24.99 -4.46
CA GLU A 18 -17.70 -24.03 -4.69
C GLU A 18 -18.00 -23.13 -3.47
N LYS A 19 -17.80 -23.67 -2.25
CA LYS A 19 -17.93 -22.90 -1.00
C LYS A 19 -16.72 -22.01 -0.70
N LEU A 20 -15.52 -22.38 -1.13
CA LEU A 20 -14.30 -21.59 -0.89
C LEU A 20 -14.30 -20.30 -1.73
N HIS A 21 -14.68 -20.40 -3.02
CA HIS A 21 -14.70 -19.26 -3.93
C HIS A 21 -15.72 -18.17 -3.54
N THR A 22 -16.85 -18.56 -2.94
CA THR A 22 -17.87 -17.61 -2.49
C THR A 22 -17.45 -16.87 -1.21
N GLY A 23 -16.74 -17.56 -0.30
CA GLY A 23 -16.25 -16.98 0.95
C GLY A 23 -15.23 -15.87 0.71
N ASP A 24 -14.30 -16.11 -0.21
CA ASP A 24 -13.26 -15.14 -0.58
C ASP A 24 -13.84 -13.86 -1.17
N SER A 25 -14.85 -13.98 -2.04
CA SER A 25 -15.56 -12.86 -2.65
C SER A 25 -16.23 -11.93 -1.62
N ILE A 26 -16.83 -12.51 -0.58
CA ILE A 26 -17.47 -11.75 0.51
C ILE A 26 -16.41 -10.98 1.31
N LEU A 27 -15.27 -11.60 1.60
CA LEU A 27 -14.17 -10.94 2.31
C LEU A 27 -13.57 -9.79 1.49
N TYR A 28 -13.36 -9.99 0.18
CA TYR A 28 -12.89 -8.91 -0.71
C TYR A 28 -13.86 -7.74 -0.73
N ALA A 29 -15.17 -8.02 -0.85
CA ALA A 29 -16.18 -6.99 -0.83
C ALA A 29 -16.20 -6.23 0.50
N MET A 30 -16.16 -6.93 1.63
CA MET A 30 -16.18 -6.31 2.96
C MET A 30 -14.95 -5.42 3.20
N VAL A 31 -13.75 -5.93 2.87
CA VAL A 31 -12.50 -5.17 3.02
C VAL A 31 -12.47 -3.99 2.06
N GLY A 32 -12.80 -4.19 0.79
CA GLY A 32 -12.87 -3.13 -0.21
C GLY A 32 -13.83 -2.02 0.19
N ILE A 33 -15.04 -2.38 0.66
CA ILE A 33 -16.03 -1.40 1.16
C ILE A 33 -15.48 -0.65 2.38
N SER A 34 -14.79 -1.32 3.30
CA SER A 34 -14.22 -0.68 4.49
C SER A 34 -13.16 0.35 4.14
N PHE A 35 -12.23 0.01 3.24
CA PHE A 35 -11.22 0.94 2.74
C PHE A 35 -11.84 2.08 1.94
N LEU A 36 -12.84 1.79 1.10
CA LEU A 36 -13.55 2.80 0.32
C LEU A 36 -14.28 3.81 1.22
N LEU A 37 -14.99 3.32 2.25
CA LEU A 37 -15.67 4.18 3.23
C LEU A 37 -14.65 5.01 4.02
N ALA A 38 -13.55 4.41 4.47
CA ALA A 38 -12.49 5.13 5.17
C ALA A 38 -11.88 6.25 4.30
N ALA A 39 -11.58 5.95 3.04
CA ALA A 39 -11.08 6.93 2.07
C ALA A 39 -12.10 8.06 1.84
N LEU A 40 -13.37 7.72 1.64
CA LEU A 40 -14.43 8.68 1.38
C LEU A 40 -14.68 9.58 2.60
N VAL A 41 -14.79 9.00 3.80
CA VAL A 41 -14.97 9.75 5.04
C VAL A 41 -13.79 10.67 5.29
N SER A 42 -12.56 10.16 5.14
CA SER A 42 -11.34 10.97 5.30
C SER A 42 -11.29 12.11 4.29
N LEU A 43 -11.69 11.86 3.04
CA LEU A 43 -11.72 12.88 1.99
C LEU A 43 -12.75 13.98 2.28
N VAL A 44 -13.98 13.59 2.63
CA VAL A 44 -15.06 14.54 2.96
C VAL A 44 -14.68 15.35 4.21
N TYR A 45 -14.16 14.69 5.25
CA TYR A 45 -13.71 15.35 6.46
C TYR A 45 -12.60 16.36 6.17
N SER A 46 -11.59 15.97 5.38
CA SER A 46 -10.49 16.86 5.02
C SER A 46 -10.97 18.08 4.23
N TYR A 47 -11.89 17.89 3.28
CA TYR A 47 -12.46 19.00 2.52
C TYR A 47 -13.29 19.93 3.42
N TRP A 48 -14.06 19.37 4.34
CA TRP A 48 -14.84 20.13 5.31
C TRP A 48 -13.95 20.93 6.27
N ASP A 49 -12.94 20.30 6.87
CA ASP A 49 -11.98 20.92 7.79
C ASP A 49 -11.24 22.06 7.07
N PHE A 50 -10.69 21.79 5.88
CA PHE A 50 -9.99 22.80 5.08
C PHE A 50 -10.88 23.99 4.73
N SER A 51 -12.10 23.75 4.24
CA SER A 51 -13.03 24.84 3.90
C SER A 51 -13.42 25.65 5.14
N SER A 52 -13.61 25.02 6.29
CA SER A 52 -13.97 25.72 7.53
C SER A 52 -12.85 26.67 8.00
N ILE A 53 -11.58 26.26 7.84
CA ILE A 53 -10.43 27.04 8.28
C ILE A 53 -10.13 28.19 7.30
N ILE A 54 -10.17 27.92 5.99
CA ILE A 54 -9.86 28.94 4.97
C ILE A 54 -10.87 30.08 4.95
N TRP A 55 -12.14 29.79 5.25
CA TRP A 55 -13.19 30.82 5.26
C TRP A 55 -13.07 31.80 6.43
N ASP A 56 -12.41 31.42 7.52
CA ASP A 56 -12.27 32.23 8.74
C ASP A 56 -10.87 32.91 8.84
N VAL A 57 -9.95 32.55 7.94
CA VAL A 57 -8.56 33.00 8.00
C VAL A 57 -8.37 34.40 7.43
N HIS A 58 -7.90 35.30 8.30
CA HIS A 58 -7.41 36.63 7.96
C HIS A 58 -5.88 36.71 7.91
N GLU A 59 -5.17 35.68 8.38
CA GLU A 59 -3.71 35.63 8.47
C GLU A 59 -3.08 34.63 7.48
N PRO A 60 -2.08 35.04 6.68
CA PRO A 60 -1.48 34.18 5.65
C PRO A 60 -0.78 32.94 6.22
N ARG A 61 -0.27 33.02 7.45
CA ARG A 61 0.41 31.88 8.10
C ARG A 61 -0.56 30.74 8.45
N LYS A 62 -1.78 31.08 8.91
CA LYS A 62 -2.82 30.09 9.22
C LYS A 62 -3.33 29.41 7.94
N ALA A 63 -3.43 30.16 6.83
CA ALA A 63 -3.76 29.59 5.52
C ALA A 63 -2.72 28.55 5.08
N ALA A 64 -1.43 28.85 5.21
CA ALA A 64 -0.36 27.93 4.83
C ALA A 64 -0.41 26.63 5.64
N VAL A 65 -0.65 26.72 6.95
CA VAL A 65 -0.81 25.53 7.82
C VAL A 65 -2.04 24.71 7.41
N ALA A 66 -3.16 25.36 7.10
CA ALA A 66 -4.37 24.69 6.64
C ALA A 66 -4.15 23.93 5.31
N ILE A 67 -3.42 24.53 4.36
CA ILE A 67 -3.06 23.89 3.09
C ILE A 67 -2.18 22.66 3.32
N ILE A 68 -1.17 22.76 4.19
CA ILE A 68 -0.29 21.62 4.48
C ILE A 68 -1.07 20.47 5.11
N ARG A 69 -1.96 20.79 6.06
CA ARG A 69 -2.82 19.78 6.69
C ARG A 69 -3.72 19.11 5.66
N PHE A 70 -4.36 19.90 4.80
CA PHE A 70 -5.18 19.38 3.71
C PHE A 70 -4.39 18.46 2.76
N VAL A 71 -3.19 18.86 2.34
CA VAL A 71 -2.32 18.01 1.51
C VAL A 71 -1.93 16.73 2.25
N SER A 72 -1.59 16.81 3.53
CA SER A 72 -1.26 15.63 4.35
C SER A 72 -2.43 14.65 4.42
N ASP A 73 -3.66 15.15 4.55
CA ASP A 73 -4.88 14.35 4.56
C ASP A 73 -5.19 13.77 3.18
N LEU A 74 -5.00 14.52 2.10
CA LEU A 74 -5.15 13.98 0.73
C LEU A 74 -4.14 12.88 0.45
N LEU A 75 -2.89 13.04 0.90
CA LEU A 75 -1.90 11.98 0.80
C LEU A 75 -2.32 10.74 1.61
N LEU A 76 -3.04 10.90 2.74
CA LEU A 76 -3.59 9.77 3.49
C LEU A 76 -4.62 9.03 2.63
N VAL A 77 -5.53 9.76 2.01
CA VAL A 77 -6.56 9.20 1.12
C VAL A 77 -5.91 8.42 -0.01
N ILE A 78 -4.85 8.97 -0.63
CA ILE A 78 -4.08 8.28 -1.67
C ILE A 78 -3.46 6.99 -1.13
N ILE A 79 -2.84 6.99 0.06
CA ILE A 79 -2.33 5.76 0.69
C ILE A 79 -3.45 4.74 0.88
N ILE A 80 -4.59 5.15 1.42
CA ILE A 80 -5.72 4.25 1.68
C ILE A 80 -6.16 3.60 0.36
N MET A 81 -6.22 4.36 -0.73
CA MET A 81 -6.56 3.86 -2.06
C MET A 81 -5.49 2.92 -2.63
N GLU A 82 -4.22 3.25 -2.47
CA GLU A 82 -3.09 2.42 -2.92
C GLU A 82 -3.08 1.07 -2.16
N VAL A 83 -3.25 1.13 -0.84
CA VAL A 83 -3.36 -0.03 0.04
C VAL A 83 -4.57 -0.86 -0.34
N MET A 84 -5.74 -0.25 -0.58
CA MET A 84 -6.93 -0.95 -1.04
C MET A 84 -6.66 -1.79 -2.29
N GLY A 85 -6.03 -1.19 -3.32
CA GLY A 85 -5.67 -1.90 -4.55
C GLY A 85 -4.75 -3.08 -4.27
N THR A 86 -3.75 -2.89 -3.41
CA THR A 86 -2.82 -3.96 -3.02
C THR A 86 -3.48 -5.06 -2.22
N VAL A 87 -4.34 -4.71 -1.26
CA VAL A 87 -5.07 -5.66 -0.43
C VAL A 87 -6.00 -6.47 -1.31
N ILE A 88 -6.84 -5.85 -2.15
CA ILE A 88 -7.76 -6.58 -3.05
C ILE A 88 -6.99 -7.54 -3.96
N HIS A 89 -5.87 -7.10 -4.54
CA HIS A 89 -5.05 -7.95 -5.42
C HIS A 89 -4.39 -9.11 -4.66
N TYR A 90 -3.80 -8.84 -3.49
CA TYR A 90 -3.21 -9.87 -2.62
C TYR A 90 -4.23 -10.92 -2.22
N LEU A 91 -5.40 -10.45 -1.80
CA LEU A 91 -6.48 -11.29 -1.34
C LEU A 91 -6.98 -12.13 -2.54
N ALA A 92 -7.17 -11.55 -3.73
CA ALA A 92 -7.64 -12.23 -4.95
C ALA A 92 -6.70 -13.33 -5.48
N GLU A 93 -5.39 -13.06 -5.53
CA GLU A 93 -4.45 -14.00 -6.15
C GLU A 93 -3.92 -15.07 -5.19
N HIS A 94 -4.10 -14.92 -3.86
CA HIS A 94 -3.58 -15.81 -2.81
C HIS A 94 -2.07 -16.12 -2.92
N LYS A 95 -1.35 -15.39 -3.76
CA LYS A 95 0.11 -15.51 -3.93
C LYS A 95 0.77 -14.39 -3.15
N THR A 96 1.66 -14.78 -2.24
CA THR A 96 2.48 -13.86 -1.45
C THR A 96 3.54 -13.22 -2.34
N SER A 97 3.14 -12.28 -3.19
CA SER A 97 4.10 -11.42 -3.90
C SER A 97 4.54 -10.32 -2.94
N LEU A 98 5.80 -10.35 -2.52
CA LEU A 98 6.39 -9.34 -1.66
C LEU A 98 6.48 -7.97 -2.36
N ARG A 99 6.50 -7.94 -3.69
CA ARG A 99 6.69 -6.72 -4.49
C ARG A 99 5.59 -5.66 -4.24
N PRO A 100 4.28 -5.98 -4.34
CA PRO A 100 3.21 -5.05 -3.97
C PRO A 100 3.35 -4.50 -2.55
N PHE A 101 3.67 -5.34 -1.56
CA PHE A 101 3.79 -4.91 -0.17
C PHE A 101 4.97 -3.94 0.05
N LEU A 102 6.13 -4.22 -0.56
CA LEU A 102 7.29 -3.33 -0.52
C LEU A 102 6.99 -1.98 -1.17
N ASN A 103 6.28 -1.97 -2.30
CA ASN A 103 5.88 -0.74 -2.98
C ASN A 103 4.97 0.12 -2.08
N ILE A 104 3.99 -0.49 -1.40
CA ILE A 104 3.15 0.22 -0.42
C ILE A 104 3.97 0.79 0.73
N GLY A 105 4.94 0.04 1.25
CA GLY A 105 5.83 0.55 2.29
C GLY A 105 6.63 1.78 1.84
N ILE A 106 7.11 1.79 0.58
CA ILE A 106 7.81 2.93 -0.01
C ILE A 106 6.86 4.13 -0.17
N VAL A 107 5.66 3.94 -0.73
CA VAL A 107 4.66 5.01 -0.90
C VAL A 107 4.25 5.61 0.46
N SER A 108 4.13 4.78 1.49
CA SER A 108 3.81 5.25 2.84
C SER A 108 4.90 6.13 3.42
N ALA A 109 6.16 5.70 3.31
CA ALA A 109 7.29 6.46 3.81
C ALA A 109 7.56 7.75 3.00
N THR A 110 7.34 7.74 1.67
CA THR A 110 7.47 8.96 0.85
C THR A 110 6.42 10.00 1.24
N ARG A 111 5.18 9.60 1.51
CA ARG A 111 4.18 10.53 2.06
C ARG A 111 4.65 11.16 3.37
N GLY A 112 5.17 10.35 4.31
CA GLY A 112 5.67 10.84 5.60
C GLY A 112 6.69 11.95 5.40
N ILE A 113 7.66 11.73 4.52
CA ILE A 113 8.68 12.71 4.13
C ILE A 113 8.04 14.00 3.58
N LEU A 114 7.10 13.89 2.65
CA LEU A 114 6.44 15.05 2.05
C LEU A 114 5.67 15.87 3.10
N SER A 115 4.92 15.21 3.98
CA SER A 115 4.15 15.88 5.03
C SER A 115 5.04 16.57 6.05
N ILE A 116 6.07 15.89 6.55
CA ILE A 116 7.04 16.45 7.51
C ILE A 116 7.80 17.62 6.90
N SER A 117 8.28 17.48 5.66
CA SER A 117 9.01 18.53 4.95
C SER A 117 8.15 19.77 4.70
N ALA A 118 6.88 19.57 4.33
CA ALA A 118 5.93 20.66 4.16
C ALA A 118 5.67 21.39 5.49
N LYS A 119 5.49 20.65 6.58
CA LYS A 119 5.31 21.23 7.93
C LYS A 119 6.52 22.07 8.34
N LEU A 120 7.73 21.55 8.18
CA LEU A 120 8.98 22.26 8.48
C LEU A 120 9.20 23.51 7.61
N SER A 121 8.63 23.54 6.40
CA SER A 121 8.75 24.69 5.50
C SER A 121 7.91 25.89 5.94
N VAL A 122 6.86 25.69 6.73
CA VAL A 122 5.91 26.75 7.11
C VAL A 122 5.93 27.03 8.61
N GLU A 123 6.22 26.01 9.42
CA GLU A 123 6.29 26.12 10.87
C GLU A 123 7.75 26.23 11.33
N THR A 124 8.05 27.27 12.11
CA THR A 124 9.36 27.43 12.74
C THR A 124 9.41 26.58 14.02
N LEU A 125 9.53 25.27 13.84
CA LEU A 125 9.75 24.34 14.95
C LEU A 125 11.09 24.68 15.62
N GLN A 126 11.10 24.82 16.94
CA GLN A 126 12.30 25.06 17.73
C GLN A 126 12.42 24.01 18.84
N GLY A 127 13.67 23.71 19.24
CA GLY A 127 13.95 22.82 20.35
C GLY A 127 13.52 21.37 20.09
N PRO A 128 12.92 20.67 21.08
CA PRO A 128 12.62 19.24 20.99
C PRO A 128 11.77 18.83 19.78
N SER A 129 10.73 19.61 19.44
CA SER A 129 9.83 19.27 18.33
C SER A 129 10.50 19.31 16.96
N PHE A 130 11.55 20.12 16.79
CA PHE A 130 12.36 20.10 15.57
C PHE A 130 13.20 18.83 15.47
N VAL A 131 13.80 18.40 16.60
CA VAL A 131 14.57 17.16 16.66
C VAL A 131 13.68 15.95 16.38
N ASP A 132 12.47 15.90 16.94
CA ASP A 132 11.50 14.84 16.69
C ASP A 132 11.13 14.76 15.19
N ALA A 133 10.85 15.91 14.57
CA ALA A 133 10.55 15.97 13.14
C ALA A 133 11.75 15.52 12.27
N MET A 134 12.98 15.86 12.66
CA MET A 134 14.20 15.40 11.99
C MET A 134 14.41 13.89 12.13
N ILE A 135 14.18 13.33 13.32
CA ILE A 135 14.26 11.89 13.55
C ILE A 135 13.21 11.17 12.70
N GLU A 136 11.96 11.65 12.70
CA GLU A 136 10.88 11.07 11.90
C GLU A 136 11.21 11.10 10.40
N LEU A 137 11.79 12.20 9.91
CA LEU A 137 12.25 12.33 8.54
C LEU A 137 13.34 11.30 8.20
N VAL A 138 14.38 11.18 9.03
CA VAL A 138 15.49 10.24 8.83
C VAL A 138 15.01 8.78 8.90
N VAL A 139 14.08 8.47 9.81
CA VAL A 139 13.47 7.14 9.91
C VAL A 139 12.73 6.80 8.61
N ASN A 140 11.90 7.70 8.08
CA ASN A 140 11.20 7.46 6.81
C ASN A 140 12.17 7.23 5.64
N VAL A 141 13.24 8.04 5.54
CA VAL A 141 14.28 7.86 4.50
C VAL A 141 14.96 6.50 4.65
N THR A 142 15.29 6.12 5.87
CA THR A 142 15.92 4.82 6.16
C THR A 142 15.01 3.66 5.77
N VAL A 143 13.71 3.75 6.07
CA VAL A 143 12.71 2.75 5.68
C VAL A 143 12.67 2.59 4.16
N ILE A 144 12.63 3.69 3.39
CA ILE A 144 12.65 3.63 1.93
C ILE A 144 13.92 2.93 1.42
N LEU A 145 15.09 3.27 1.97
CA LEU A 145 16.35 2.65 1.58
C LEU A 145 16.36 1.13 1.85
N VAL A 146 15.92 0.70 3.03
CA VAL A 146 15.83 -0.71 3.40
C VAL A 146 14.86 -1.46 2.49
N LEU A 147 13.67 -0.91 2.24
CA LEU A 147 12.68 -1.52 1.34
C LEU A 147 13.19 -1.57 -0.11
N GLY A 148 13.83 -0.51 -0.59
CA GLY A 148 14.43 -0.47 -1.93
C GLY A 148 15.55 -1.50 -2.12
N ILE A 149 16.44 -1.63 -1.13
CA ILE A 149 17.48 -2.67 -1.13
C ILE A 149 16.84 -4.07 -1.14
N THR A 150 15.81 -4.28 -0.32
CA THR A 150 15.09 -5.56 -0.26
C THR A 150 14.46 -5.91 -1.61
N LEU A 151 13.85 -4.92 -2.28
CA LEU A 151 13.27 -5.10 -3.62
C LEU A 151 14.34 -5.43 -4.67
N LYS A 152 15.50 -4.76 -4.61
CA LYS A 152 16.64 -5.05 -5.49
C LYS A 152 17.18 -6.46 -5.30
N LEU A 153 17.33 -6.91 -4.05
CA LEU A 153 17.78 -8.28 -3.75
C LEU A 153 16.76 -9.31 -4.24
N LEU A 154 15.47 -9.09 -3.97
CA LEU A 154 14.40 -9.97 -4.41
C LEU A 154 14.37 -10.08 -5.94
N SER A 155 14.47 -8.95 -6.66
CA SER A 155 14.48 -8.96 -8.13
C SER A 155 15.69 -9.67 -8.72
N THR A 156 16.86 -9.57 -8.08
CA THR A 156 18.09 -10.22 -8.56
C THR A 156 18.02 -11.75 -8.44
N THR A 157 17.44 -12.29 -7.36
CA THR A 157 17.34 -13.75 -7.15
C THR A 157 16.45 -14.45 -8.19
N PHE A 158 15.46 -13.74 -8.74
CA PHE A 158 14.58 -14.29 -9.79
C PHE A 158 15.22 -14.26 -11.20
N ASP A 159 16.09 -13.29 -11.51
CA ASP A 159 16.73 -13.17 -12.85
C ASP A 159 17.84 -14.21 -13.09
N VAL A 160 18.43 -14.75 -12.02
CA VAL A 160 19.52 -15.73 -12.10
C VAL A 160 19.01 -17.14 -12.49
N GLY A 161 17.72 -17.42 -12.31
CA GLY A 161 17.11 -18.73 -12.60
C GLY A 161 16.80 -19.00 -14.08
N ASP A 162 16.77 -17.97 -14.92
CA ASP A 162 16.28 -18.06 -16.32
C ASP A 162 17.41 -18.00 -17.36
N ARG A 163 18.67 -17.81 -16.92
CA ARG A 163 19.85 -17.87 -17.80
C ARG A 163 20.63 -19.15 -17.56
N LYS A 164 20.28 -20.23 -18.27
CA LYS A 164 21.23 -21.28 -18.71
C LYS A 164 20.52 -22.40 -19.48
N VAL A 165 20.19 -22.17 -20.75
CA VAL A 165 20.36 -23.21 -21.80
C VAL A 165 20.75 -22.49 -23.11
N PRO A 166 22.03 -22.51 -23.53
CA PRO A 166 22.38 -22.13 -24.89
C PRO A 166 21.64 -23.05 -25.88
N PRO A 167 21.08 -22.55 -26.98
CA PRO A 167 20.43 -23.39 -27.98
C PRO A 167 21.42 -24.47 -28.46
N PRO A 168 20.98 -25.73 -28.63
CA PRO A 168 21.86 -26.78 -29.14
C PRO A 168 22.39 -26.33 -30.49
N LEU A 169 23.72 -26.40 -30.64
CA LEU A 169 24.40 -26.14 -31.90
C LEU A 169 23.80 -27.11 -32.93
N SER A 170 23.20 -26.57 -33.98
CA SER A 170 22.78 -27.33 -35.14
C SER A 170 23.99 -28.11 -35.66
N GLU A 171 23.92 -29.45 -35.58
CA GLU A 171 24.91 -30.31 -36.22
C GLU A 171 24.91 -30.00 -37.73
N PRO A 172 26.09 -29.86 -38.36
CA PRO A 172 26.18 -29.62 -39.78
C PRO A 172 25.80 -30.89 -40.56
N ASP A 173 25.02 -30.67 -41.63
CA ASP A 173 24.36 -31.64 -42.52
C ASP A 173 25.20 -32.85 -42.96
#